data_AF-A0A9D1PR01-F1
#
_entry.id   AF-A0A9D1PR01-F1
#
_cell.length_a   1.000
_cell.length_b   1.000
_cell.length_c   1.000
_cell.angle_alpha   90.00
_cell.angle_beta   90.00
_cell.angle_gamma   90.00
#
_symmetry.space_group_name_H-M   'P 1'
#
loop_
_entity.id
_entity.type
_entity.pdbx_description
1 polymer ?
#
loop_
_entity_poly.entity_id
_entity_poly.type
_entity_poly.pdbx_seq_one_letter_code
_entity_poly.pdbx_strand_id
1 'polypeptide(L)'
;MNLSKFKKVVIGIVSAAVSVSCAAYAAGEAMGETVYQRAVMVDKKLDDIGAKQRGLSQSDIDELSVLIDDFTASLGELGSESVQLPLDISWKIDFVIFHADFRGLDMSGFNSSYAELNKTLALLLSAAA
;
A
#
# COMPACT_ATOMS: atom_id res chain seq x y z
N MET A 1 12.58 -23.18 9.52
CA MET A 1 11.32 -22.52 9.13
C MET A 1 11.23 -22.50 7.59
N ASN A 2 10.10 -22.86 6.98
CA ASN A 2 9.94 -22.85 5.52
C ASN A 2 9.80 -21.39 5.04
N LEU A 3 10.54 -20.99 4.00
CA LEU A 3 10.52 -19.63 3.43
C LEU A 3 9.08 -19.16 3.13
N SER A 4 8.22 -20.02 2.58
CA SER A 4 6.81 -19.70 2.32
C SER A 4 6.01 -19.40 3.59
N LYS A 5 6.30 -20.09 4.70
CA LYS A 5 5.66 -19.83 5.99
C LYS A 5 6.12 -18.50 6.59
N PHE A 6 7.41 -18.19 6.50
CA PHE A 6 7.94 -16.91 6.96
C PHE A 6 7.35 -15.73 6.19
N LYS A 7 7.27 -15.82 4.86
CA LYS A 7 6.62 -14.80 4.02
C LYS A 7 5.20 -14.47 4.49
N LYS A 8 4.38 -15.50 4.69
CA LYS A 8 2.97 -15.34 5.12
C LYS A 8 2.86 -14.67 6.50
N VAL A 9 3.75 -15.01 7.43
CA VAL A 9 3.79 -14.39 8.76
C VAL A 9 4.05 -12.89 8.65
N VAL A 10 5.02 -12.49 7.81
CA VAL A 10 5.36 -11.07 7.69
C VAL A 10 4.29 -10.29 6.90
N ILE A 11 3.69 -10.85 5.83
CA ILE A 11 2.49 -10.23 5.20
C ILE A 11 1.43 -9.97 6.27
N GLY A 12 1.13 -10.97 7.10
CA GLY A 12 0.13 -10.84 8.16
C GLY A 12 0.47 -9.76 9.20
N ILE A 13 1.74 -9.59 9.56
CA ILE A 13 2.18 -8.52 10.48
C ILE A 13 1.98 -7.14 9.83
N VAL A 14 2.34 -6.97 8.57
CA VAL A 14 2.21 -5.68 7.88
C VAL A 14 0.74 -5.34 7.61
N SER A 15 -0.09 -6.31 7.20
CA SER A 15 -1.55 -6.13 7.10
C SER A 15 -2.16 -5.76 8.45
N ALA A 16 -1.66 -6.32 9.56
CA ALA A 16 -2.10 -5.93 10.90
C ALA A 16 -1.68 -4.50 11.27
N ALA A 17 -0.49 -4.05 10.89
CA ALA A 17 -0.05 -2.66 11.10
C ALA A 17 -0.94 -1.67 10.33
N VAL A 18 -1.22 -1.93 9.05
CA VAL A 18 -2.18 -1.14 8.26
C VAL A 18 -3.56 -1.13 8.91
N SER A 19 -4.02 -2.29 9.38
CA SER A 19 -5.32 -2.42 10.06
C SER A 19 -5.38 -1.62 11.36
N VAL A 20 -4.28 -1.54 12.12
CA VAL A 20 -4.19 -0.72 13.34
C VAL A 20 -4.28 0.76 12.99
N SER A 21 -3.57 1.23 11.97
CA SER A 21 -3.63 2.62 11.50
C SER A 21 -5.03 2.98 10.96
N CYS A 22 -5.67 2.05 10.26
CA CYS A 22 -7.06 2.14 9.85
C CYS A 22 -8.04 2.19 11.05
N ALA A 23 -7.81 1.40 12.10
CA ALA A 23 -8.64 1.39 13.29
C ALA A 23 -8.47 2.66 14.15
N ALA A 24 -7.25 3.21 14.23
CA ALA A 24 -6.98 4.49 14.87
C ALA A 24 -7.76 5.62 14.19
N TYR A 25 -7.82 5.61 12.86
CA TYR A 25 -8.69 6.51 12.12
C TYR A 25 -10.17 6.35 12.46
N ALA A 26 -10.69 5.12 12.44
CA ALA A 26 -12.09 4.84 12.78
C ALA A 26 -12.46 5.27 14.22
N ALA A 27 -11.46 5.41 15.10
CA ALA A 27 -11.62 5.90 16.47
C ALA A 27 -11.63 7.45 16.60
N GLY A 28 -11.54 8.19 15.49
CA GLY A 28 -11.72 9.64 15.43
C GLY A 28 -10.44 10.46 15.27
N GLU A 29 -9.33 9.86 14.83
CA GLU A 29 -8.14 10.63 14.45
C GLU A 29 -8.38 11.45 13.17
N ALA A 30 -7.78 12.64 13.11
CA ALA A 30 -7.95 13.58 11.99
C ALA A 30 -7.19 13.09 10.75
N MET A 31 -7.82 12.24 9.95
CA MET A 31 -7.37 11.89 8.60
C MET A 31 -8.53 12.09 7.62
N GLY A 32 -8.23 12.41 6.36
CA GLY A 32 -9.27 12.55 5.34
C GLY A 32 -9.99 11.22 5.10
N GLU A 33 -11.33 11.23 5.10
CA GLU A 33 -12.14 10.04 4.82
C GLU A 33 -11.79 9.42 3.46
N THR A 34 -11.49 10.26 2.46
CA THR A 34 -11.00 9.85 1.15
C THR A 34 -9.73 9.02 1.28
N VAL A 35 -8.72 9.53 1.99
CA VAL A 35 -7.41 8.88 2.17
C VAL A 35 -7.58 7.51 2.81
N TYR A 36 -8.41 7.43 3.85
CA TYR A 36 -8.72 6.16 4.49
C TYR A 36 -9.33 5.14 3.52
N GLN A 37 -10.39 5.53 2.80
CA GLN A 37 -11.08 4.63 1.88
C GLN A 37 -10.14 4.12 0.78
N ARG A 38 -9.27 5.01 0.25
CA ARG A 38 -8.28 4.65 -0.77
C ARG A 38 -7.19 3.73 -0.22
N ALA A 39 -6.70 3.98 0.99
CA ALA A 39 -5.75 3.08 1.66
C ALA A 39 -6.32 1.67 1.84
N VAL A 40 -7.58 1.53 2.26
CA VAL A 40 -8.25 0.23 2.42
C VAL A 40 -8.37 -0.52 1.08
N MET A 41 -8.58 0.20 -0.03
CA MET A 41 -8.64 -0.44 -1.35
C MET A 41 -7.28 -1.00 -1.78
N VAL A 42 -6.20 -0.23 -1.58
CA VAL A 42 -4.82 -0.69 -1.84
C VAL A 42 -4.49 -1.89 -0.95
N ASP A 43 -4.79 -1.79 0.35
CA ASP A 43 -4.54 -2.83 1.34
C ASP A 43 -5.18 -4.17 0.95
N LYS A 44 -6.45 -4.15 0.55
CA LYS A 44 -7.19 -5.34 0.06
C LYS A 44 -6.57 -5.92 -1.20
N LYS A 45 -6.21 -5.08 -2.18
CA LYS A 45 -5.58 -5.56 -3.42
C LYS A 45 -4.22 -6.23 -3.14
N LEU A 46 -3.46 -5.68 -2.19
CA LEU A 46 -2.19 -6.25 -1.73
C LEU A 46 -2.39 -7.59 -1.01
N ASP A 47 -3.45 -7.74 -0.21
CA ASP A 47 -3.81 -9.04 0.39
C ASP A 47 -4.18 -10.08 -0.67
N ASP A 48 -4.96 -9.70 -1.69
CA ASP A 48 -5.31 -10.60 -2.80
C ASP A 48 -4.07 -11.08 -3.57
N ILE A 49 -3.16 -10.17 -3.88
CA ILE A 49 -1.87 -10.47 -4.53
C ILE A 49 -1.01 -11.38 -3.63
N GLY A 50 -0.93 -11.02 -2.34
CA GLY A 50 -0.19 -11.78 -1.32
C GLY A 50 -0.75 -13.19 -1.08
N ALA A 51 -2.06 -13.39 -1.28
CA ALA A 51 -2.73 -14.68 -1.20
C ALA A 51 -2.48 -15.54 -2.44
N LYS A 52 -2.50 -14.94 -3.64
CA LYS A 52 -2.24 -15.66 -4.90
C LYS A 52 -0.81 -16.21 -4.93
N GLN A 53 0.21 -15.41 -4.60
CA GLN A 53 1.66 -15.71 -4.64
C GLN A 53 2.24 -16.19 -5.99
N ARG A 54 1.45 -16.89 -6.82
CA ARG A 54 1.71 -17.41 -8.16
C ARG A 54 0.43 -17.27 -8.98
N GLY A 55 0.57 -17.17 -10.31
CA GLY A 55 -0.59 -17.01 -11.19
C GLY A 55 -1.22 -15.62 -11.11
N LEU A 56 -0.40 -14.60 -10.81
CA LEU A 56 -0.79 -13.21 -10.98
C LEU A 56 -1.00 -12.91 -12.46
N SER A 57 -2.03 -12.12 -12.75
CA SER A 57 -2.37 -11.67 -14.10
C SER A 57 -1.92 -10.23 -14.32
N GLN A 58 -1.82 -9.78 -15.57
CA GLN A 58 -1.53 -8.38 -15.87
C GLN A 58 -2.59 -7.44 -15.25
N SER A 59 -3.86 -7.85 -15.26
CA SER A 59 -4.97 -7.13 -14.59
C SER A 59 -4.70 -6.89 -13.11
N ASP A 60 -4.04 -7.82 -12.41
CA ASP A 60 -3.74 -7.65 -10.99
C ASP A 60 -2.78 -6.47 -10.74
N ILE A 61 -1.85 -6.24 -11.66
CA ILE A 61 -0.87 -5.17 -11.58
C ILE A 61 -1.43 -3.85 -12.10
N ASP A 62 -2.17 -3.89 -13.20
CA ASP A 62 -2.80 -2.69 -13.75
C ASP A 62 -3.80 -2.10 -12.75
N GLU A 63 -4.64 -2.94 -12.12
CA GLU A 63 -5.56 -2.51 -11.06
C GLU A 63 -4.82 -1.98 -9.83
N LEU A 64 -3.75 -2.63 -9.40
CA LEU A 64 -2.96 -2.14 -8.26
C LEU A 64 -2.35 -0.76 -8.58
N SER A 65 -1.88 -0.55 -9.81
CA SER A 65 -1.30 0.73 -10.25
C SER A 65 -2.34 1.85 -10.18
N VAL A 66 -3.54 1.62 -10.71
CA VAL A 66 -4.65 2.58 -10.64
C VAL A 66 -5.02 2.90 -9.20
N LEU A 67 -5.08 1.89 -8.32
CA LEU A 67 -5.38 2.11 -6.90
C LEU A 67 -4.29 2.92 -6.19
N ILE A 68 -3.02 2.72 -6.56
CA ILE A 68 -1.89 3.52 -6.04
C ILE A 68 -1.98 4.96 -6.54
N ASP A 69 -2.33 5.19 -7.80
CA ASP A 69 -2.52 6.54 -8.36
C ASP A 69 -3.67 7.27 -7.63
N ASP A 70 -4.81 6.61 -7.46
CA ASP A 70 -5.97 7.13 -6.72
C ASP A 70 -5.62 7.45 -5.26
N PHE A 71 -4.86 6.55 -4.61
CA PHE A 71 -4.39 6.77 -3.26
C PHE A 71 -3.45 7.97 -3.18
N THR A 72 -2.46 8.04 -4.08
CA THR A 72 -1.48 9.13 -4.16
C THR A 72 -2.17 10.48 -4.36
N ALA A 73 -3.17 10.54 -5.24
CA ALA A 73 -3.95 11.75 -5.47
C ALA A 73 -4.70 12.22 -4.19
N SER A 74 -5.25 11.27 -3.43
CA SER A 74 -5.94 11.59 -2.16
C SER A 74 -4.99 12.13 -1.09
N LEU A 75 -3.69 11.83 -1.17
CA LEU A 75 -2.71 12.33 -0.19
C LEU A 75 -2.53 13.86 -0.25
N GLY A 76 -2.93 14.52 -1.34
CA GLY A 76 -2.96 15.98 -1.39
C GLY A 76 -4.01 16.61 -0.45
N GLU A 77 -4.97 15.81 0.03
CA GLU A 77 -6.00 16.22 1.00
C GLU A 77 -5.53 16.06 2.46
N LEU A 78 -4.42 15.38 2.70
CA LEU A 78 -3.84 15.26 4.04
C LEU A 78 -3.29 16.63 4.48
N GLY A 79 -3.79 17.12 5.61
CA GLY A 79 -3.14 18.21 6.34
C GLY A 79 -1.83 17.75 6.98
N SER A 80 -1.28 18.57 7.87
CA SER A 80 -0.03 18.28 8.60
C SER A 80 -0.13 17.10 9.60
N GLU A 81 -1.27 16.42 9.69
CA GLU A 81 -1.56 15.49 10.77
C GLU A 81 -1.86 14.07 10.21
N SER A 82 -0.99 13.15 10.63
CA SER A 82 -0.93 11.70 10.36
C SER A 82 -0.50 11.24 8.97
N VAL A 83 0.82 11.11 8.80
CA VAL A 83 1.48 10.40 7.68
C VAL A 83 1.60 8.89 7.90
N GLN A 84 1.15 8.36 9.05
CA GLN A 84 1.41 6.96 9.43
C GLN A 84 0.73 5.95 8.51
N LEU A 85 -0.57 6.11 8.22
CA LEU A 85 -1.27 5.17 7.34
C LEU A 85 -0.67 5.14 5.91
N PRO A 86 -0.37 6.28 5.27
CA PRO A 86 0.35 6.28 3.99
C PRO A 86 1.71 5.56 4.02
N LEU A 87 2.46 5.68 5.12
CA LEU A 87 3.73 4.96 5.31
C LEU A 87 3.50 3.45 5.45
N ASP A 88 2.51 3.03 6.25
CA ASP A 88 2.19 1.61 6.43
C ASP A 88 1.75 0.95 5.12
N ILE A 89 0.98 1.67 4.30
CA ILE A 89 0.60 1.21 2.95
C ILE A 89 1.83 1.07 2.05
N SER A 90 2.72 2.08 2.01
CA SER A 90 3.97 1.99 1.23
C SER A 90 4.82 0.80 1.66
N TRP A 91 4.97 0.56 2.97
CA TRP A 91 5.67 -0.60 3.49
C TRP A 91 5.04 -1.92 3.08
N LYS A 92 3.69 -2.00 3.06
CA LYS A 92 2.99 -3.19 2.59
C LYS A 92 3.23 -3.43 1.10
N ILE A 93 3.25 -2.38 0.28
CA ILE A 93 3.58 -2.48 -1.15
C ILE A 93 4.98 -3.09 -1.31
N ASP A 94 6.01 -2.51 -0.69
CA ASP A 94 7.38 -3.03 -0.75
C ASP A 94 7.43 -4.51 -0.37
N PHE A 95 6.73 -4.87 0.71
CA PHE A 95 6.73 -6.23 1.20
C PHE A 95 6.09 -7.22 0.21
N VAL A 96 4.91 -6.89 -0.32
CA VAL A 96 4.19 -7.75 -1.26
C VAL A 96 4.96 -7.87 -2.57
N ILE A 97 5.47 -6.76 -3.10
CA ILE A 97 6.23 -6.73 -4.36
C ILE A 97 7.53 -7.52 -4.25
N PHE A 98 8.24 -7.46 -3.12
CA PHE A 98 9.45 -8.26 -2.93
C PHE A 98 9.17 -9.79 -2.94
N HIS A 99 7.95 -10.20 -2.58
CA HIS A 99 7.66 -11.60 -2.30
C HIS A 99 6.80 -12.33 -3.34
N ALA A 100 6.03 -11.60 -4.14
CA ALA A 100 5.20 -12.13 -5.21
C ALA A 100 6.01 -12.41 -6.49
N ASP A 101 5.52 -13.34 -7.31
CA ASP A 101 6.15 -13.72 -8.58
C ASP A 101 5.51 -12.96 -9.74
N PHE A 102 6.20 -11.92 -10.22
CA PHE A 102 5.76 -11.06 -11.33
C PHE A 102 6.44 -11.41 -12.67
N ARG A 103 7.12 -12.56 -12.77
CA ARG A 103 7.82 -12.92 -14.01
C ARG A 103 6.85 -13.00 -15.18
N GLY A 104 7.13 -12.23 -16.23
CA GLY A 104 6.31 -12.17 -17.45
C GLY A 104 5.18 -11.14 -17.41
N LEU A 105 5.06 -10.36 -16.33
CA LEU A 105 4.15 -9.21 -16.25
C LEU A 105 4.89 -7.91 -16.57
N ASP A 106 4.19 -6.97 -17.20
CA ASP A 106 4.68 -5.60 -17.38
C ASP A 106 4.45 -4.80 -16.10
N MET A 107 5.55 -4.37 -15.48
CA MET A 107 5.56 -3.60 -14.23
C MET A 107 5.78 -2.10 -14.47
N SER A 108 5.83 -1.63 -15.72
CA SER A 108 6.17 -0.23 -16.05
C SER A 108 5.18 0.78 -15.46
N GLY A 109 3.87 0.51 -15.60
CA GLY A 109 2.81 1.31 -15.01
C GLY A 109 2.93 1.36 -13.48
N PHE A 110 2.99 0.19 -12.85
CA PHE A 110 3.18 0.05 -11.41
C PHE A 110 4.39 0.82 -10.89
N ASN A 111 5.56 0.66 -11.53
CA ASN A 111 6.80 1.32 -11.10
C ASN A 111 6.67 2.85 -11.16
N SER A 112 5.94 3.38 -12.15
CA SER A 112 5.69 4.81 -12.29
C SER A 112 4.76 5.32 -11.19
N SER A 113 3.62 4.65 -10.97
CA SER A 113 2.67 4.96 -9.90
C SER A 113 3.33 4.90 -8.51
N TYR A 114 4.13 3.86 -8.26
CA TYR A 114 4.81 3.68 -6.99
C TYR A 114 5.93 4.70 -6.76
N ALA A 115 6.65 5.09 -7.80
CA ALA A 115 7.63 6.17 -7.71
C ALA A 115 6.96 7.51 -7.34
N GLU A 116 5.76 7.77 -7.87
CA GLU A 116 5.03 9.00 -7.54
C GLU A 116 4.48 9.00 -6.12
N LEU A 117 3.97 7.85 -5.64
CA LEU A 117 3.63 7.67 -4.23
C LEU A 117 4.82 7.99 -3.32
N ASN A 118 5.98 7.41 -3.59
CA ASN A 118 7.18 7.61 -2.78
C ASN A 118 7.64 9.07 -2.75
N LYS A 119 7.55 9.79 -3.87
CA LYS A 119 7.84 11.23 -3.90
C LYS A 119 6.84 12.02 -3.04
N THR A 120 5.55 11.72 -3.16
CA THR A 120 4.49 12.38 -2.39
C THR A 120 4.68 12.16 -0.89
N LEU A 121 5.00 10.92 -0.48
CA LEU A 121 5.31 10.60 0.91
C LEU A 121 6.55 11.34 1.42
N ALA A 122 7.61 11.46 0.61
CA ALA A 122 8.79 12.22 0.99
C ALA A 122 8.49 13.71 1.22
N LEU A 123 7.61 14.30 0.40
CA LEU A 123 7.14 15.67 0.58
C LEU A 123 6.32 15.83 1.87
N LEU A 124 5.39 14.91 2.14
CA LEU A 124 4.59 14.91 3.37
C LEU A 124 5.45 14.77 4.63
N LEU A 125 6.41 13.85 4.63
CA LEU A 125 7.37 13.68 5.72
C LEU A 125 8.20 14.94 5.96
N SER A 126 8.61 15.63 4.88
CA SER A 126 9.37 16.87 4.98
C SER A 126 8.55 18.04 5.52
N ALA A 127 7.23 18.05 5.29
CA ALA A 127 6.32 19.07 5.79
C ALA A 127 5.90 18.85 7.26
N ALA A 128 6.02 17.61 7.76
CA ALA A 128 5.70 17.24 9.13
C ALA A 128 6.89 17.35 10.11
N ALA A 129 8.10 17.65 9.61
CA ALA A 129 9.34 17.79 10.37
C ALA A 129 9.66 19.25 10.72
#